data_AF-A0A8W8L587-F1
#
_entry.id   AF-A0A8W8L587-F1
#
_cell.length_a   1.000
_cell.length_b   1.000
_cell.length_c   1.000
_cell.angle_alpha   90.00
_cell.angle_beta   90.00
_cell.angle_gamma   90.00
#
_symmetry.space_group_name_H-M   'P 1'
#
loop_
_entity.id
_entity.type
_entity.pdbx_description
1 polymer ?
#
loop_
_entity_poly.entity_id
_entity_poly.type
_entity_poly.pdbx_seq_one_letter_code
_entity_poly.pdbx_strand_id
1 'polypeptide(L)'
;MSQNPVTPQNVEETMPPPSYEEVMGHQALSSVKANVPQEQLPPLAYIDIMPRCLNPGNMKNKVPPEYDRFSTLIGAANYWLRANPSYGVWKCETVERKVESNGGIVMDKMIFHESTYGFNVLVRGLRLWLHVKDPSTPSQQLGLLNKVPHTTDIDLTPQLSHPFAVFLFRHPLFIQTYGYSMTTYEGLEKTLESLNDDLKRNPLQGSILNVESAILKVSEGREKAVIDPDNTVCHENGGKMKRYTQIMRVFYVIGEPANETIGMKDFVPSITRPPDLATHAQFQTFDDVMMRFCKWLPHQTGIKMVNIQTYDIRYTETMGHLEILSDQTDDIDDGMSDRLFLKTLRVFYVTKPSVKPPPQVSFVTSKQFLPIRTGERSFESMSQTMFRIEAWLKVTGIPVYNVETVRFLYREPLKLGVDDKRTNYTSFSGIGKYYVTAIRVYFLYPFQEPHPSYLPPALPWDPSQKTSSTCAIQ
;
A
#
# COMPACT_ATOMS: atom_id res chain seq x y z
N MET A 1 -1.16 21.92 -39.35
CA MET A 1 -0.54 20.60 -39.60
C MET A 1 -1.19 19.63 -38.63
N SER A 2 -1.96 18.67 -39.16
CA SER A 2 -2.68 17.66 -38.37
C SER A 2 -1.67 16.74 -37.70
N GLN A 3 -1.58 16.75 -36.37
CA GLN A 3 -0.83 15.72 -35.64
C GLN A 3 -1.68 14.45 -35.66
N ASN A 4 -1.22 13.45 -36.43
CA ASN A 4 -1.83 12.13 -36.40
C ASN A 4 -1.72 11.54 -34.98
N PRO A 5 -2.74 10.82 -34.50
CA PRO A 5 -2.69 10.15 -33.22
C PRO A 5 -1.53 9.14 -33.22
N VAL A 6 -0.70 9.19 -32.18
CA VAL A 6 0.41 8.27 -31.98
C VAL A 6 -0.17 6.87 -31.76
N THR A 7 0.12 5.94 -32.67
CA THR A 7 -0.28 4.54 -32.54
C THR A 7 0.65 3.81 -31.55
N PRO A 8 0.19 2.74 -30.88
CA PRO A 8 1.03 1.94 -29.99
C PRO A 8 2.32 1.43 -30.66
N GLN A 9 2.26 1.15 -31.97
CA GLN A 9 3.41 0.73 -32.78
C GLN A 9 4.47 1.83 -32.94
N ASN A 10 4.08 3.09 -33.11
CA ASN A 10 5.01 4.21 -33.24
C ASN A 10 5.78 4.51 -31.93
N VAL A 11 5.20 4.18 -30.78
CA VAL A 11 5.87 4.28 -29.46
C VAL A 11 6.92 3.18 -29.28
N GLU A 12 6.63 1.98 -29.80
CA GLU A 12 7.49 0.79 -29.66
C GLU A 12 8.76 0.88 -30.54
N GLU A 13 8.65 1.46 -31.74
CA GLU A 13 9.80 1.66 -32.64
C GLU A 13 10.74 2.79 -32.19
N THR A 14 10.23 3.80 -31.49
CA THR A 14 11.02 4.98 -31.08
C THR A 14 11.62 4.87 -29.68
N MET A 15 11.12 3.97 -28.83
CA MET A 15 11.62 3.74 -27.48
C MET A 15 11.45 2.26 -27.07
N PRO A 16 12.34 1.34 -27.49
CA PRO A 16 12.33 -0.01 -26.94
C PRO A 16 12.45 0.07 -25.42
N PRO A 17 11.59 -0.63 -24.66
CA PRO A 17 11.63 -0.55 -23.21
C PRO A 17 13.00 -1.04 -22.71
N PRO A 18 13.63 -0.34 -21.75
CA PRO A 18 14.88 -0.79 -21.18
C PRO A 18 14.73 -2.18 -20.53
N SER A 19 15.79 -2.99 -20.49
CA SER A 19 15.74 -4.34 -19.92
C SER A 19 15.50 -4.29 -18.41
N TYR A 20 14.24 -4.39 -17.99
CA TYR A 20 13.82 -4.38 -16.58
C TYR A 20 14.14 -5.69 -15.83
N GLU A 21 14.65 -6.72 -16.51
CA GLU A 21 14.97 -8.03 -15.92
C GLU A 21 15.93 -7.94 -14.72
N GLU A 22 16.78 -6.93 -14.65
CA GLU A 22 17.79 -6.76 -13.59
C GLU A 22 17.22 -6.21 -12.26
N VAL A 23 15.97 -5.70 -12.22
CA VAL A 23 15.39 -5.06 -11.03
C VAL A 23 14.05 -5.68 -10.59
N MET A 24 13.75 -6.90 -11.04
CA MET A 24 12.50 -7.60 -10.72
C MET A 24 12.64 -8.57 -9.54
N GLY A 25 11.88 -8.35 -8.47
CA GLY A 25 11.61 -9.38 -7.46
C GLY A 25 10.45 -10.25 -7.95
N HIS A 26 10.65 -11.56 -8.13
CA HIS A 26 9.62 -12.43 -8.69
C HIS A 26 9.56 -13.81 -8.04
N GLN A 27 8.35 -14.34 -7.92
CA GLN A 27 8.08 -15.77 -7.72
C GLN A 27 7.37 -16.37 -8.96
N ALA A 28 7.14 -15.58 -10.00
CA ALA A 28 6.61 -16.08 -11.27
C ALA A 28 7.64 -17.03 -11.92
N LEU A 29 7.19 -18.22 -12.35
CA LEU A 29 8.07 -19.27 -12.91
C LEU A 29 8.64 -18.94 -14.30
N SER A 30 8.36 -17.76 -14.85
CA SER A 30 8.35 -17.52 -16.30
C SER A 30 9.53 -16.75 -16.87
N SER A 31 10.67 -16.65 -16.16
CA SER A 31 11.94 -16.21 -16.78
C SER A 31 12.83 -17.37 -17.26
N VAL A 32 12.56 -18.63 -16.87
CA VAL A 32 13.50 -19.75 -17.10
C VAL A 32 12.92 -20.95 -17.86
N LYS A 33 11.59 -21.11 -17.95
CA LYS A 33 10.97 -22.26 -18.64
C LYS A 33 9.82 -21.81 -19.54
N ALA A 34 10.06 -21.77 -20.84
CA ALA A 34 9.09 -21.32 -21.85
C ALA A 34 7.83 -22.20 -22.01
N ASN A 35 7.66 -23.28 -21.23
CA ASN A 35 6.51 -24.18 -21.31
C ASN A 35 6.28 -24.86 -19.95
N VAL A 36 5.73 -24.14 -18.97
CA VAL A 36 5.27 -24.73 -17.71
C VAL A 36 3.78 -25.08 -17.87
N PRO A 37 3.37 -26.36 -17.70
CA PRO A 37 1.97 -26.74 -17.71
C PRO A 37 1.16 -25.89 -16.72
N GLN A 38 -0.07 -25.53 -17.10
CA GLN A 38 -0.93 -24.65 -16.31
C GLN A 38 -1.10 -25.14 -14.86
N GLU A 39 -1.18 -26.45 -14.67
CA GLU A 39 -1.31 -27.14 -13.38
C GLU A 39 -0.08 -26.98 -12.46
N GLN A 40 1.08 -26.64 -13.03
CA GLN A 40 2.31 -26.41 -12.28
C GLN A 40 2.51 -24.94 -11.89
N LEU A 41 1.70 -24.03 -12.44
CA LEU A 41 1.76 -22.62 -12.09
C LEU A 41 1.16 -22.41 -10.68
N PRO A 42 1.76 -21.52 -9.88
CA PRO A 42 1.25 -21.24 -8.53
C PRO A 42 -0.14 -20.59 -8.60
N PRO A 43 -1.07 -20.94 -7.68
CA PRO A 43 -2.40 -20.32 -7.62
C PRO A 43 -2.38 -18.80 -7.38
N LEU A 44 -1.29 -18.30 -6.81
CA LEU A 44 -1.01 -16.89 -6.59
C LEU A 44 0.47 -16.64 -6.87
N ALA A 45 0.76 -15.72 -7.78
CA ALA A 45 2.12 -15.24 -8.03
C ALA A 45 2.17 -13.73 -7.90
N TYR A 46 3.39 -13.19 -7.84
CA TYR A 46 3.61 -11.76 -7.91
C TYR A 46 4.88 -11.43 -8.68
N ILE A 47 4.94 -10.19 -9.15
CA ILE A 47 6.16 -9.57 -9.64
C ILE A 47 6.23 -8.12 -9.17
N ASP A 48 7.39 -7.73 -8.66
CA ASP A 48 7.72 -6.35 -8.31
C ASP A 48 8.51 -5.72 -9.44
N ILE A 49 7.98 -4.64 -9.99
CA ILE A 49 8.62 -3.82 -11.01
C ILE A 49 9.08 -2.54 -10.32
N MET A 50 10.38 -2.43 -10.10
CA MET A 50 10.99 -1.24 -9.48
C MET A 50 11.50 -0.28 -10.55
N PRO A 51 11.49 1.03 -10.27
CA PRO A 51 12.13 2.00 -11.16
C PRO A 51 13.63 1.78 -11.20
N ARG A 52 14.25 2.00 -12.37
CA ARG A 52 15.70 1.95 -12.49
C ARG A 52 16.30 3.20 -11.86
N CYS A 53 17.45 3.02 -11.22
CA CYS A 53 18.24 4.12 -10.72
C CYS A 53 18.89 4.84 -11.91
N LEU A 54 18.53 6.11 -12.11
CA LEU A 54 19.10 6.97 -13.15
C LEU A 54 20.37 7.65 -12.64
N ASN A 55 20.35 8.05 -11.37
CA ASN A 55 21.48 8.63 -10.68
C ASN A 55 21.51 8.12 -9.23
N PRO A 56 22.60 7.48 -8.77
CA PRO A 56 22.68 6.93 -7.41
C PRO A 56 22.70 7.99 -6.31
N GLY A 57 22.89 9.28 -6.66
CA GLY A 57 22.99 10.35 -5.68
C GLY A 57 24.19 10.19 -4.75
N ASN A 58 24.07 10.69 -3.52
CA ASN A 58 25.08 10.53 -2.48
C ASN A 58 24.44 10.52 -1.10
N MET A 59 24.13 9.30 -0.62
CA MET A 59 23.47 9.06 0.66
C MET A 59 24.23 9.63 1.87
N LYS A 60 25.58 9.63 1.83
CA LYS A 60 26.41 10.19 2.91
C LYS A 60 26.27 11.72 3.00
N ASN A 61 26.16 12.37 1.85
CA ASN A 61 25.98 13.82 1.74
C ASN A 61 24.50 14.24 1.65
N LYS A 62 23.56 13.33 1.95
CA LYS A 62 22.10 13.57 1.91
C LYS A 62 21.58 14.04 0.55
N VAL A 63 22.24 13.61 -0.53
CA VAL A 63 21.78 13.83 -1.90
C VAL A 63 20.98 12.59 -2.30
N PRO A 64 19.65 12.69 -2.52
CA PRO A 64 18.85 11.54 -2.86
C PRO A 64 19.21 11.01 -4.26
N PRO A 65 19.08 9.70 -4.50
CA PRO A 65 19.11 9.13 -5.84
C PRO A 65 17.91 9.60 -6.68
N GLU A 66 18.08 9.55 -8.00
CA GLU A 66 17.04 9.78 -8.99
C GLU A 66 16.65 8.45 -9.66
N TYR A 67 15.35 8.28 -9.89
CA TYR A 67 14.77 7.04 -10.40
C TYR A 67 13.81 7.30 -11.55
N ASP A 68 13.56 6.28 -12.37
CA ASP A 68 12.50 6.32 -13.39
C ASP A 68 11.15 6.76 -12.78
N ARG A 69 10.33 7.43 -13.58
CA ARG A 69 8.96 7.86 -13.23
C ARG A 69 8.01 6.65 -13.07
N PHE A 70 6.94 6.80 -12.28
CA PHE A 70 6.02 5.70 -11.99
C PHE A 70 5.28 5.21 -13.25
N SER A 71 4.94 6.12 -14.15
CA SER A 71 4.38 5.86 -15.49
C SER A 71 5.25 4.92 -16.33
N THR A 72 6.57 4.97 -16.15
CA THR A 72 7.51 4.06 -16.84
C THR A 72 7.33 2.60 -16.37
N LEU A 73 6.94 2.40 -15.10
CA LEU A 73 6.67 1.07 -14.55
C LEU A 73 5.44 0.42 -15.19
N ILE A 74 4.46 1.22 -15.61
CA ILE A 74 3.28 0.73 -16.35
C ILE A 74 3.69 0.22 -17.74
N GLY A 75 4.59 0.95 -18.42
CA GLY A 75 5.19 0.50 -19.68
C GLY A 75 5.94 -0.82 -19.51
N ALA A 76 6.77 -0.93 -18.47
CA ALA A 76 7.49 -2.15 -18.13
C ALA A 76 6.54 -3.32 -17.80
N ALA A 77 5.48 -3.08 -17.03
CA ALA A 77 4.45 -4.06 -16.72
C ALA A 77 3.78 -4.61 -18.00
N ASN A 78 3.41 -3.71 -18.91
CA ASN A 78 2.80 -4.10 -20.18
C ASN A 78 3.73 -4.91 -21.07
N TYR A 79 5.02 -4.57 -21.09
CA TYR A 79 6.01 -5.38 -21.80
C TYR A 79 6.12 -6.78 -21.20
N TRP A 80 6.21 -6.87 -19.86
CA TRP A 80 6.27 -8.14 -19.15
C TRP A 80 5.03 -9.01 -19.41
N LEU A 81 3.82 -8.44 -19.38
CA LEU A 81 2.57 -9.17 -19.64
C LEU A 81 2.45 -9.70 -21.08
N ARG A 82 3.08 -9.02 -22.06
CA ARG A 82 3.17 -9.54 -23.44
C ARG A 82 4.10 -10.74 -23.53
N ALA A 83 5.23 -10.70 -22.82
CA ALA A 83 6.19 -11.80 -22.78
C ALA A 83 5.70 -13.01 -21.94
N ASN A 84 4.70 -12.80 -21.07
CA ASN A 84 4.21 -13.80 -20.12
C ASN A 84 2.69 -14.05 -20.28
N PRO A 85 2.23 -14.55 -21.45
CA PRO A 85 0.81 -14.61 -21.80
C PRO A 85 -0.02 -15.58 -20.93
N SER A 86 0.64 -16.52 -20.23
CA SER A 86 0.00 -17.45 -19.29
C SER A 86 -0.52 -16.78 -18.02
N TYR A 87 -0.10 -15.54 -17.73
CA TYR A 87 -0.52 -14.81 -16.56
C TYR A 87 -1.50 -13.68 -16.91
N GLY A 88 -2.41 -13.44 -15.97
CA GLY A 88 -3.25 -12.26 -15.90
C GLY A 88 -2.99 -11.51 -14.60
N VAL A 89 -3.20 -10.20 -14.60
CA VAL A 89 -3.13 -9.33 -13.43
C VAL A 89 -4.50 -9.29 -12.76
N TRP A 90 -4.52 -9.67 -11.50
CA TRP A 90 -5.68 -9.49 -10.62
C TRP A 90 -5.68 -8.14 -9.95
N LYS A 91 -4.51 -7.69 -9.48
CA LYS A 91 -4.38 -6.47 -8.72
C LYS A 91 -3.03 -5.83 -8.95
N CYS A 92 -3.04 -4.51 -9.00
CA CYS A 92 -1.83 -3.69 -8.93
C CYS A 92 -1.72 -3.09 -7.54
N GLU A 93 -0.50 -2.97 -7.02
CA GLU A 93 -0.24 -2.38 -5.71
C GLU A 93 1.03 -1.52 -5.78
N THR A 94 0.98 -0.31 -5.24
CA THR A 94 2.21 0.48 -5.02
C THR A 94 2.95 -0.05 -3.80
N VAL A 95 4.19 -0.51 -4.00
CA VAL A 95 5.04 -1.03 -2.92
C VAL A 95 6.19 -0.07 -2.63
N GLU A 96 6.46 0.17 -1.35
CA GLU A 96 7.58 1.01 -0.92
C GLU A 96 8.75 0.13 -0.46
N ARG A 97 9.96 0.43 -0.95
CA ARG A 97 11.20 -0.24 -0.57
C ARG A 97 12.21 0.78 -0.09
N LYS A 98 12.89 0.47 1.02
CA LYS A 98 14.00 1.30 1.50
C LYS A 98 15.24 1.08 0.64
N VAL A 99 15.88 2.18 0.25
CA VAL A 99 17.21 2.19 -0.35
C VAL A 99 18.23 2.06 0.79
N GLU A 100 19.07 1.02 0.69
CA GLU A 100 20.14 0.76 1.64
C GLU A 100 21.26 1.81 1.48
N SER A 101 22.17 1.89 2.46
CA SER A 101 23.25 2.89 2.45
C SER A 101 24.23 2.76 1.27
N ASN A 102 24.28 1.58 0.64
CA ASN A 102 25.05 1.31 -0.58
C ASN A 102 24.28 1.65 -1.88
N GLY A 103 23.07 2.22 -1.79
CA GLY A 103 22.22 2.53 -2.93
C GLY A 103 21.39 1.34 -3.47
N GLY A 104 21.57 0.15 -2.89
CA GLY A 104 20.83 -1.05 -3.29
C GLY A 104 19.39 -1.07 -2.77
N ILE A 105 18.50 -1.74 -3.50
CA ILE A 105 17.13 -2.02 -3.07
C ILE A 105 17.03 -3.52 -2.79
N VAL A 106 16.70 -3.88 -1.54
CA VAL A 106 16.53 -5.29 -1.17
C VAL A 106 15.07 -5.70 -1.31
N MET A 107 14.77 -6.49 -2.33
CA MET A 107 13.41 -6.86 -2.71
C MET A 107 12.79 -7.95 -1.84
N ASP A 108 13.62 -8.85 -1.29
CA ASP A 108 13.13 -10.06 -0.61
C ASP A 108 12.98 -9.89 0.91
N LYS A 109 13.42 -8.77 1.49
CA LYS A 109 13.27 -8.51 2.94
C LYS A 109 11.82 -8.17 3.29
N MET A 110 11.32 -8.79 4.36
CA MET A 110 9.99 -8.52 4.94
C MET A 110 10.04 -7.58 6.15
N ILE A 111 11.23 -7.11 6.54
CA ILE A 111 11.42 -6.09 7.56
C ILE A 111 12.28 -4.96 7.01
N PHE A 112 11.91 -3.72 7.30
CA PHE A 112 12.77 -2.56 7.06
C PHE A 112 12.78 -1.61 8.25
N HIS A 113 13.86 -0.84 8.35
CA HIS A 113 14.12 0.09 9.45
C HIS A 113 14.04 1.53 8.94
N GLU A 114 13.30 2.40 9.61
CA GLU A 114 13.33 3.84 9.44
C GLU A 114 14.10 4.48 10.59
N SER A 115 15.18 5.17 10.25
CA SER A 115 15.99 5.88 11.22
C SER A 115 15.32 7.17 11.65
N THR A 116 15.35 7.50 12.94
CA THR A 116 14.73 8.72 13.48
C THR A 116 15.42 9.99 13.01
N TYR A 117 16.75 9.98 13.00
CA TYR A 117 17.60 11.16 12.76
C TYR A 117 18.50 10.99 11.53
N GLY A 118 18.31 9.91 10.77
CA GLY A 118 19.11 9.64 9.57
C GLY A 118 18.46 10.16 8.29
N PHE A 119 19.10 9.83 7.17
CA PHE A 119 18.57 10.08 5.83
C PHE A 119 17.92 8.79 5.32
N ASN A 120 16.60 8.73 5.36
CA ASN A 120 15.85 7.59 4.83
C ASN A 120 15.50 7.87 3.38
N VAL A 121 15.73 6.92 2.48
CA VAL A 121 15.26 7.01 1.10
C VAL A 121 14.40 5.79 0.82
N LEU A 122 13.20 6.06 0.31
CA LEU A 122 12.19 5.08 -0.07
C LEU A 122 11.95 5.20 -1.56
N VAL A 123 11.83 4.07 -2.23
CA VAL A 123 11.50 3.98 -3.66
C VAL A 123 10.21 3.21 -3.82
N ARG A 124 9.34 3.71 -4.69
CA ARG A 124 8.01 3.17 -4.99
C ARG A 124 8.07 2.38 -6.27
N GLY A 125 7.75 1.10 -6.16
CA GLY A 125 7.57 0.20 -7.29
C GLY A 125 6.10 -0.15 -7.51
N LEU A 126 5.88 -0.95 -8.54
CA LEU A 126 4.60 -1.53 -8.91
C LEU A 126 4.66 -3.05 -8.68
N ARG A 127 3.83 -3.56 -7.76
CA ARG A 127 3.59 -5.00 -7.62
C ARG A 127 2.38 -5.40 -8.45
N LEU A 128 2.55 -6.40 -9.30
CA LEU A 128 1.45 -7.09 -9.96
C LEU A 128 1.18 -8.39 -9.21
N TRP A 129 -0.05 -8.55 -8.74
CA TRP A 129 -0.56 -9.82 -8.25
C TRP A 129 -1.16 -10.58 -9.42
N LEU A 130 -0.67 -11.80 -9.63
CA LEU A 130 -0.89 -12.57 -10.85
C LEU A 130 -1.73 -13.81 -10.56
N HIS A 131 -2.59 -14.13 -11.52
CA HIS A 131 -3.29 -15.39 -11.60
C HIS A 131 -2.98 -16.07 -12.93
N VAL A 132 -3.26 -17.37 -12.98
CA VAL A 132 -3.16 -18.13 -14.22
C VAL A 132 -4.34 -17.76 -15.12
N LYS A 133 -4.04 -17.31 -16.33
CA LYS A 133 -5.04 -16.84 -17.29
C LYS A 133 -5.43 -17.95 -18.26
N ASP A 134 -6.66 -17.92 -18.73
CA ASP A 134 -7.09 -18.71 -19.87
C ASP A 134 -6.25 -18.33 -21.12
N PRO A 135 -5.61 -19.30 -21.80
CA PRO A 135 -4.83 -19.05 -23.02
C PRO A 135 -5.60 -18.37 -24.15
N SER A 136 -6.94 -18.50 -24.18
CA SER A 136 -7.80 -17.88 -25.19
C SER A 136 -7.98 -16.37 -24.98
N THR A 137 -7.71 -15.86 -23.78
CA THR A 137 -7.85 -14.43 -23.47
C THR A 137 -6.59 -13.68 -23.92
N PRO A 138 -6.70 -12.49 -24.55
CA PRO A 138 -5.53 -11.69 -24.89
C PRO A 138 -4.76 -11.24 -23.65
N SER A 139 -3.46 -10.93 -23.78
CA SER A 139 -2.70 -10.33 -22.67
C SER A 139 -3.29 -8.98 -22.30
N GLN A 140 -3.44 -8.73 -21.00
CA GLN A 140 -3.92 -7.44 -20.52
C GLN A 140 -2.88 -6.36 -20.81
N GLN A 141 -3.38 -5.18 -21.19
CA GLN A 141 -2.61 -3.96 -21.22
C GLN A 141 -3.15 -3.03 -20.15
N LEU A 142 -2.27 -2.59 -19.25
CA LEU A 142 -2.58 -1.74 -18.12
C LEU A 142 -2.46 -0.27 -18.50
N GLY A 143 -3.37 0.54 -17.99
CA GLY A 143 -3.31 1.99 -17.94
C GLY A 143 -3.32 2.51 -16.51
N LEU A 144 -2.93 3.77 -16.36
CA LEU A 144 -2.82 4.46 -15.07
C LEU A 144 -3.52 5.82 -15.14
N LEU A 145 -4.29 6.15 -14.11
CA LEU A 145 -4.85 7.47 -13.86
C LEU A 145 -4.63 7.82 -12.39
N ASN A 146 -4.11 9.01 -12.10
CA ASN A 146 -3.99 9.52 -10.74
C ASN A 146 -4.93 10.72 -10.56
N LYS A 147 -5.68 10.74 -9.46
CA LYS A 147 -6.41 11.93 -8.99
C LYS A 147 -5.73 12.46 -7.73
N VAL A 148 -5.24 13.68 -7.83
CA VAL A 148 -4.71 14.44 -6.70
C VAL A 148 -5.85 15.26 -6.06
N PRO A 149 -5.87 15.40 -4.73
CA PRO A 149 -6.86 16.26 -4.07
C PRO A 149 -6.60 17.73 -4.41
N HIS A 150 -7.66 18.51 -4.61
CA HIS A 150 -7.48 19.95 -4.80
C HIS A 150 -7.04 20.64 -3.51
N THR A 151 -6.27 21.71 -3.71
CA THR A 151 -5.87 22.62 -2.64
C THR A 151 -7.07 23.42 -2.15
N THR A 152 -7.17 23.60 -0.83
CA THR A 152 -8.17 24.46 -0.18
C THR A 152 -7.53 25.26 0.93
N ASP A 153 -7.98 26.49 1.14
CA ASP A 153 -7.49 27.32 2.24
C ASP A 153 -8.43 27.20 3.44
N ILE A 154 -7.87 27.01 4.64
CA ILE A 154 -8.59 27.05 5.90
C ILE A 154 -8.29 28.38 6.59
N ASP A 155 -9.35 29.08 7.00
CA ASP A 155 -9.25 30.23 7.89
C ASP A 155 -9.02 29.77 9.34
N LEU A 156 -7.92 30.21 9.94
CA LEU A 156 -7.50 29.88 11.30
C LEU A 156 -8.02 30.87 12.35
N THR A 157 -8.70 31.95 11.92
CA THR A 157 -9.26 32.98 12.81
C THR A 157 -10.19 32.42 13.90
N PRO A 158 -11.08 31.43 13.64
CA PRO A 158 -11.95 30.85 14.68
C PRO A 158 -11.18 30.08 15.76
N GLN A 159 -10.06 29.45 15.41
CA GLN A 159 -9.28 28.57 16.30
C GLN A 159 -8.38 29.35 17.25
N LEU A 160 -8.01 30.58 16.89
CA LEU A 160 -7.22 31.52 17.71
C LEU A 160 -8.04 32.23 18.80
N SER A 161 -9.37 32.08 18.81
CA SER A 161 -10.26 32.72 19.80
C SER A 161 -10.33 31.99 21.14
N HIS A 162 -9.80 30.77 21.23
CA HIS A 162 -9.76 29.99 22.47
C HIS A 162 -8.49 30.33 23.30
N PRO A 163 -8.60 30.72 24.59
CA PRO A 163 -7.44 31.13 25.42
C PRO A 163 -6.34 30.05 25.55
N PHE A 164 -6.70 28.78 25.34
CA PHE A 164 -5.80 27.63 25.39
C PHE A 164 -5.14 27.28 24.03
N ALA A 165 -5.67 27.81 22.91
CA ALA A 165 -5.06 27.61 21.59
C ALA A 165 -3.69 28.30 21.53
N VAL A 166 -3.51 29.47 22.16
CA VAL A 166 -2.23 30.19 22.17
C VAL A 166 -1.07 29.38 22.78
N PHE A 167 -1.34 28.39 23.65
CA PHE A 167 -0.31 27.55 24.26
C PHE A 167 0.06 26.33 23.39
N LEU A 168 -0.93 25.71 22.71
CA LEU A 168 -0.73 24.61 21.76
C LEU A 168 -0.14 25.10 20.41
N PHE A 169 -0.34 26.37 20.07
CA PHE A 169 0.05 26.98 18.80
C PHE A 169 1.45 27.64 18.86
N ARG A 170 2.19 27.47 19.98
CA ARG A 170 3.65 27.74 20.06
C ARG A 170 4.49 26.64 19.39
N HIS A 171 3.86 25.69 18.71
CA HIS A 171 4.55 24.72 17.88
C HIS A 171 5.11 25.41 16.62
N PRO A 172 6.33 25.08 16.14
CA PRO A 172 6.93 25.68 14.93
C PRO A 172 6.13 25.49 13.63
N LEU A 173 5.00 24.78 13.69
CA LEU A 173 3.98 24.67 12.63
C LEU A 173 3.42 26.03 12.15
N PHE A 174 3.58 27.11 12.92
CA PHE A 174 3.00 28.42 12.62
C PHE A 174 3.94 29.45 11.96
N ILE A 175 5.17 29.08 11.56
CA ILE A 175 6.13 30.02 10.94
C ILE A 175 6.05 30.01 9.40
N GLN A 176 5.06 29.34 8.80
CA GLN A 176 4.74 29.43 7.36
C GLN A 176 3.36 30.05 7.05
N THR A 177 2.69 30.65 8.03
CA THR A 177 1.48 31.44 7.82
C THR A 177 1.85 32.88 7.46
N TYR A 178 1.98 33.16 6.15
CA TYR A 178 1.77 34.53 5.68
C TYR A 178 0.26 34.80 5.69
N GLY A 179 -0.29 35.12 6.88
CA GLY A 179 -1.71 35.46 7.08
C GLY A 179 -2.51 34.43 7.88
N TYR A 180 -3.77 34.75 8.18
CA TYR A 180 -4.71 33.95 8.98
C TYR A 180 -5.23 32.68 8.28
N SER A 181 -4.61 32.26 7.18
CA SER A 181 -5.05 31.12 6.36
C SER A 181 -3.94 30.09 6.18
N MET A 182 -4.26 28.80 6.32
CA MET A 182 -3.37 27.68 6.00
C MET A 182 -3.92 26.90 4.81
N THR A 183 -3.06 26.69 3.82
CA THR A 183 -3.37 25.87 2.65
C THR A 183 -3.30 24.38 2.99
N THR A 184 -4.41 23.66 2.83
CA THR A 184 -4.59 22.20 3.00
C THR A 184 -5.09 21.54 1.70
N TYR A 185 -5.44 20.26 1.77
CA TYR A 185 -6.07 19.52 0.68
C TYR A 185 -7.51 19.14 1.03
N GLU A 186 -8.36 19.04 0.01
CA GLU A 186 -9.74 18.61 0.19
C GLU A 186 -9.85 17.16 0.66
N GLY A 187 -10.98 16.84 1.30
CA GLY A 187 -11.27 15.50 1.78
C GLY A 187 -11.28 14.44 0.68
N LEU A 188 -11.14 13.19 1.09
CA LEU A 188 -11.06 12.06 0.18
C LEU A 188 -12.39 11.80 -0.53
N GLU A 189 -13.52 11.97 0.17
CA GLU A 189 -14.86 11.86 -0.40
C GLU A 189 -15.03 12.85 -1.56
N LYS A 190 -14.66 14.12 -1.34
CA LYS A 190 -14.71 15.15 -2.39
C LYS A 190 -13.74 14.87 -3.54
N THR A 191 -12.57 14.33 -3.24
CA THR A 191 -11.59 13.90 -4.26
C THR A 191 -12.19 12.79 -5.15
N LEU A 192 -12.92 11.83 -4.55
CA LEU A 192 -13.62 10.76 -5.27
C LEU A 192 -14.76 11.29 -6.16
N GLU A 193 -15.57 12.21 -5.63
CA GLU A 193 -16.63 12.86 -6.38
C GLU A 193 -16.07 13.55 -7.62
N SER A 194 -15.00 14.32 -7.44
CA SER A 194 -14.33 15.00 -8.55
C SER A 194 -13.74 14.02 -9.57
N LEU A 195 -13.16 12.90 -9.12
CA LEU A 195 -12.70 11.84 -10.02
C LEU A 195 -13.85 11.25 -10.83
N ASN A 196 -14.98 10.94 -10.20
CA ASN A 196 -16.14 10.40 -10.89
C ASN A 196 -16.72 11.39 -11.91
N ASP A 197 -16.71 12.69 -11.63
CA ASP A 197 -17.13 13.70 -12.59
C ASP A 197 -16.16 13.84 -13.77
N ASP A 198 -14.86 13.66 -13.54
CA ASP A 198 -13.88 13.57 -14.62
C ASP A 198 -14.13 12.34 -15.49
N LEU A 199 -14.40 11.18 -14.88
CA LEU A 199 -14.68 9.92 -15.58
C LEU A 199 -15.98 9.95 -16.39
N LYS A 200 -17.01 10.68 -15.94
CA LYS A 200 -18.24 10.90 -16.72
C LYS A 200 -17.98 11.74 -17.96
N ARG A 201 -17.11 12.74 -17.87
CA ARG A 201 -16.77 13.65 -18.98
C ARG A 201 -15.80 13.01 -19.97
N ASN A 202 -14.80 12.30 -19.44
CA ASN A 202 -13.75 11.65 -20.20
C ASN A 202 -13.61 10.19 -19.71
N PRO A 203 -14.45 9.26 -20.21
CA PRO A 203 -14.39 7.87 -19.81
C PRO A 203 -13.03 7.23 -20.09
N LEU A 204 -12.56 6.39 -19.17
CA LEU A 204 -11.39 5.56 -19.38
C LEU A 204 -11.59 4.65 -20.59
N GLN A 205 -10.55 4.50 -21.40
CA GLN A 205 -10.50 3.55 -22.50
C GLN A 205 -10.28 2.15 -21.95
N GLY A 206 -11.30 1.57 -21.33
CA GLY A 206 -11.27 0.23 -20.77
C GLY A 206 -12.05 0.07 -19.48
N SER A 207 -11.67 -0.92 -18.69
CA SER A 207 -12.32 -1.25 -17.41
C SER A 207 -11.36 -1.16 -16.23
N ILE A 208 -11.84 -0.62 -15.11
CA ILE A 208 -11.10 -0.47 -13.87
C ILE A 208 -10.74 -1.84 -13.31
N LEU A 209 -9.44 -2.01 -13.06
CA LEU A 209 -8.84 -3.20 -12.48
C LEU A 209 -8.71 -3.04 -10.96
N ASN A 210 -8.11 -1.95 -10.52
CA ASN A 210 -7.82 -1.67 -9.12
C ASN A 210 -7.86 -0.17 -8.86
N VAL A 211 -8.35 0.22 -7.68
CA VAL A 211 -8.24 1.60 -7.18
C VAL A 211 -7.56 1.51 -5.83
N GLU A 212 -6.50 2.29 -5.61
CA GLU A 212 -5.80 2.34 -4.34
C GLU A 212 -5.68 3.76 -3.80
N SER A 213 -5.49 3.82 -2.48
CA SER A 213 -5.07 5.04 -1.79
C SER A 213 -3.55 5.07 -1.72
N ALA A 214 -2.91 5.93 -2.50
CA ALA A 214 -1.45 6.09 -2.42
C ALA A 214 -1.09 7.32 -1.56
N ILE A 215 -0.19 7.13 -0.59
CA ILE A 215 0.34 8.21 0.24
C ILE A 215 1.60 8.76 -0.41
N LEU A 216 1.67 10.07 -0.64
CA LEU A 216 2.82 10.74 -1.22
C LEU A 216 3.39 11.76 -0.25
N LYS A 217 4.72 11.78 -0.05
CA LYS A 217 5.37 12.93 0.57
C LYS A 217 5.30 14.12 -0.40
N VAL A 218 4.88 15.27 0.11
CA VAL A 218 4.63 16.49 -0.66
C VAL A 218 5.67 17.57 -0.36
N SER A 219 6.15 17.65 0.87
CA SER A 219 7.24 18.54 1.26
C SER A 219 7.97 18.05 2.50
N GLU A 220 9.18 18.56 2.68
CA GLU A 220 9.96 18.43 3.90
C GLU A 220 10.51 19.79 4.35
N GLY A 221 10.49 20.04 5.66
CA GLY A 221 11.02 21.27 6.27
C GLY A 221 10.32 22.52 5.73
N ARG A 222 11.06 23.35 5.00
CA ARG A 222 10.55 24.61 4.43
C ARG A 222 10.34 24.54 2.91
N GLU A 223 10.45 23.35 2.33
CA GLU A 223 10.23 23.15 0.90
C GLU A 223 8.78 23.47 0.50
N LYS A 224 8.60 23.95 -0.72
CA LYS A 224 7.27 24.17 -1.28
C LYS A 224 6.57 22.82 -1.43
N ALA A 225 5.32 22.76 -0.96
CA ALA A 225 4.46 21.60 -1.17
C ALA A 225 4.18 21.41 -2.67
N VAL A 226 4.65 20.30 -3.25
CA VAL A 226 4.38 19.92 -4.64
C VAL A 226 3.95 18.46 -4.68
N ILE A 227 2.73 18.22 -5.15
CA ILE A 227 2.22 16.86 -5.34
C ILE A 227 2.67 16.37 -6.72
N ASP A 228 3.59 15.43 -6.74
CA ASP A 228 3.98 14.72 -7.97
C ASP A 228 3.58 13.24 -7.85
N PRO A 229 2.45 12.83 -8.45
CA PRO A 229 1.97 11.46 -8.39
C PRO A 229 2.80 10.49 -9.22
N ASP A 230 3.72 10.99 -10.05
CA ASP A 230 4.58 10.18 -10.91
C ASP A 230 6.00 10.03 -10.36
N ASN A 231 6.30 10.71 -9.24
CA ASN A 231 7.58 10.56 -8.56
C ASN A 231 7.64 9.22 -7.80
N THR A 232 8.70 8.45 -8.07
CA THR A 232 8.93 7.15 -7.46
C THR A 232 9.87 7.21 -6.26
N VAL A 233 10.59 8.31 -6.04
CA VAL A 233 11.54 8.43 -4.94
C VAL A 233 11.04 9.42 -3.89
N CYS A 234 11.06 8.98 -2.63
CA CYS A 234 10.83 9.81 -1.46
C CYS A 234 12.09 9.75 -0.59
N HIS A 235 12.55 10.89 -0.09
CA HIS A 235 13.62 10.93 0.89
C HIS A 235 13.16 11.67 2.14
N GLU A 236 13.71 11.31 3.28
CA GLU A 236 13.31 11.89 4.56
C GLU A 236 14.56 12.14 5.42
N ASN A 237 14.79 13.41 5.75
CA ASN A 237 15.71 13.82 6.78
C ASN A 237 15.00 13.74 8.13
N GLY A 238 15.50 12.83 8.97
CA GLY A 238 15.02 12.66 10.33
C GLY A 238 14.97 13.96 11.13
N GLY A 239 13.92 14.11 11.95
CA GLY A 239 13.68 15.28 12.79
C GLY A 239 13.20 16.54 12.05
N LYS A 240 13.04 16.51 10.73
CA LYS A 240 12.34 17.59 10.01
C LYS A 240 10.85 17.33 9.96
N MET A 241 10.09 18.43 9.90
CA MET A 241 8.67 18.39 9.55
C MET A 241 8.50 17.80 8.15
N LYS A 242 7.51 16.93 7.97
CA LYS A 242 7.17 16.30 6.71
C LYS A 242 5.68 16.47 6.47
N ARG A 243 5.31 16.68 5.22
CA ARG A 243 3.91 16.76 4.81
C ARG A 243 3.62 15.66 3.80
N TYR A 244 2.55 14.93 4.02
CA TYR A 244 2.09 13.87 3.15
C TYR A 244 0.69 14.20 2.65
N THR A 245 0.36 13.67 1.48
CA THR A 245 -1.00 13.70 0.96
C THR A 245 -1.44 12.32 0.49
N GLN A 246 -2.73 12.09 0.50
CA GLN A 246 -3.37 10.90 -0.05
C GLN A 246 -3.95 11.22 -1.43
N ILE A 247 -3.55 10.42 -2.44
CA ILE A 247 -4.12 10.48 -3.79
C ILE A 247 -4.94 9.21 -4.08
N MET A 248 -5.80 9.29 -5.10
CA MET A 248 -6.43 8.09 -5.67
C MET A 248 -5.67 7.66 -6.92
N ARG A 249 -5.21 6.41 -6.93
CA ARG A 249 -4.53 5.81 -8.09
C ARG A 249 -5.40 4.71 -8.67
N VAL A 250 -5.78 4.89 -9.93
CA VAL A 250 -6.65 3.97 -10.68
C VAL A 250 -5.81 3.24 -11.73
N PHE A 251 -5.78 1.92 -11.60
CA PHE A 251 -5.26 1.02 -12.62
C PHE A 251 -6.43 0.44 -13.41
N TYR A 252 -6.31 0.42 -14.73
CA TYR A 252 -7.37 -0.10 -15.61
C TYR A 252 -6.77 -0.98 -16.70
N VAL A 253 -7.56 -1.92 -17.21
CA VAL A 253 -7.22 -2.70 -18.39
C VAL A 253 -7.72 -1.94 -19.62
N ILE A 254 -6.82 -1.62 -20.54
CA ILE A 254 -7.12 -0.89 -21.76
C ILE A 254 -8.06 -1.70 -22.66
N GLY A 255 -9.09 -1.04 -23.19
CA GLY A 255 -10.09 -1.65 -24.07
C GLY A 255 -11.24 -0.68 -24.35
N GLU A 256 -12.41 -1.23 -24.67
CA GLU A 256 -13.62 -0.41 -24.87
C GLU A 256 -14.05 0.30 -23.57
N PRO A 257 -14.51 1.56 -23.64
CA PRO A 257 -14.92 2.32 -22.46
C PRO A 257 -16.02 1.63 -21.66
N ALA A 258 -15.71 1.26 -20.41
CA ALA A 258 -16.67 0.58 -19.53
C ALA A 258 -17.65 1.53 -18.83
N ASN A 259 -17.40 2.85 -18.84
CA ASN A 259 -18.22 3.88 -18.20
C ASN A 259 -18.55 3.57 -16.73
N GLU A 260 -17.54 3.11 -15.98
CA GLU A 260 -17.66 2.73 -14.58
C GLU A 260 -17.62 3.95 -13.65
N THR A 261 -18.44 3.93 -12.60
CA THR A 261 -18.37 4.88 -11.48
C THR A 261 -17.70 4.21 -10.29
N ILE A 262 -16.77 4.89 -9.63
CA ILE A 262 -16.01 4.38 -8.48
C ILE A 262 -16.75 4.73 -7.20
N GLY A 263 -16.99 3.72 -6.36
CA GLY A 263 -17.45 3.86 -4.99
C GLY A 263 -16.38 3.43 -3.99
N MET A 264 -16.50 3.95 -2.77
CA MET A 264 -15.61 3.66 -1.65
C MET A 264 -16.43 3.42 -0.39
N LYS A 265 -16.00 2.47 0.46
CA LYS A 265 -16.56 2.27 1.79
C LYS A 265 -15.47 1.96 2.80
N ASP A 266 -15.45 2.72 3.89
CA ASP A 266 -14.57 2.50 5.02
C ASP A 266 -15.28 1.80 6.17
N PHE A 267 -14.57 0.84 6.75
CA PHE A 267 -14.93 0.15 7.98
C PHE A 267 -13.92 0.52 9.05
N VAL A 268 -14.09 1.72 9.60
CA VAL A 268 -13.28 2.22 10.71
C VAL A 268 -13.59 1.39 11.97
N PRO A 269 -12.57 0.83 12.66
CA PRO A 269 -12.76 0.14 13.93
C PRO A 269 -13.52 0.99 14.94
N SER A 270 -14.59 0.47 15.54
CA SER A 270 -15.33 1.21 16.58
C SER A 270 -14.56 1.25 17.90
N ILE A 271 -14.75 2.31 18.66
CA ILE A 271 -14.18 2.48 20.00
C ILE A 271 -14.87 1.47 20.94
N THR A 272 -14.08 0.63 21.59
CA THR A 272 -14.55 -0.29 22.64
C THR A 272 -14.36 0.30 24.04
N ARG A 273 -13.35 1.15 24.20
CA ARG A 273 -13.12 1.94 25.39
C ARG A 273 -12.61 3.34 25.00
N PRO A 274 -13.28 4.43 25.41
CA PRO A 274 -12.78 5.77 25.14
C PRO A 274 -11.44 6.01 25.85
N PRO A 275 -10.64 6.99 25.39
CA PRO A 275 -9.44 7.37 26.13
C PRO A 275 -9.84 8.09 27.43
N ASP A 276 -8.98 8.01 28.43
CA ASP A 276 -9.05 8.84 29.64
C ASP A 276 -7.71 9.59 29.83
N LEU A 277 -7.55 10.28 30.95
CA LEU A 277 -6.32 11.05 31.23
C LEU A 277 -5.07 10.16 31.41
N ALA A 278 -5.24 8.86 31.66
CA ALA A 278 -4.14 7.94 31.97
C ALA A 278 -3.94 6.86 30.90
N THR A 279 -4.92 6.62 30.03
CA THR A 279 -4.94 5.51 29.09
C THR A 279 -5.49 5.88 27.73
N HIS A 280 -4.86 5.32 26.69
CA HIS A 280 -5.32 5.42 25.32
C HIS A 280 -6.62 4.66 25.08
N ALA A 281 -7.33 5.06 24.03
CA ALA A 281 -8.52 4.39 23.56
C ALA A 281 -8.23 2.95 23.11
N GLN A 282 -9.23 2.09 23.30
CA GLN A 282 -9.26 0.75 22.75
C GLN A 282 -10.27 0.69 21.61
N PHE A 283 -9.95 -0.12 20.63
CA PHE A 283 -10.73 -0.29 19.41
C PHE A 283 -11.06 -1.76 19.20
N GLN A 284 -12.08 -1.99 18.38
CA GLN A 284 -12.40 -3.28 17.80
C GLN A 284 -11.18 -3.92 17.13
N THR A 285 -11.13 -5.25 17.16
CA THR A 285 -10.09 -6.01 16.45
C THR A 285 -10.31 -5.96 14.93
N PHE A 286 -9.32 -6.39 14.15
CA PHE A 286 -9.48 -6.47 12.70
C PHE A 286 -10.57 -7.49 12.31
N ASP A 287 -10.72 -8.58 13.07
CA ASP A 287 -11.76 -9.58 12.83
C ASP A 287 -13.17 -8.99 13.02
N ASP A 288 -13.36 -8.13 14.02
CA ASP A 288 -14.62 -7.40 14.23
C ASP A 288 -14.96 -6.47 13.04
N VAL A 289 -13.95 -5.82 12.48
CA VAL A 289 -14.07 -4.99 11.28
C VAL A 289 -14.47 -5.83 10.06
N MET A 290 -13.83 -6.98 9.86
CA MET A 290 -14.18 -7.93 8.80
C MET A 290 -15.62 -8.44 8.95
N MET A 291 -16.08 -8.73 10.18
CA MET A 291 -17.47 -9.11 10.41
C MET A 291 -18.46 -8.01 9.99
N ARG A 292 -18.14 -6.74 10.24
CA ARG A 292 -18.98 -5.61 9.79
C ARG A 292 -18.99 -5.48 8.28
N PHE A 293 -17.85 -5.67 7.62
CA PHE A 293 -17.76 -5.72 6.17
C PHE A 293 -18.64 -6.84 5.59
N CYS A 294 -18.57 -8.04 6.15
CA CYS A 294 -19.40 -9.17 5.74
C CYS A 294 -20.91 -8.94 5.97
N LYS A 295 -21.29 -8.18 7.00
CA LYS A 295 -22.70 -7.79 7.21
C LYS A 295 -23.18 -6.75 6.21
N TRP A 296 -22.30 -5.85 5.76
CA TRP A 296 -22.64 -4.82 4.79
C TRP A 296 -22.83 -5.39 3.37
N LEU A 297 -22.01 -6.37 3.00
CA LEU A 297 -21.88 -6.85 1.63
C LEU A 297 -23.17 -7.44 1.01
N PRO A 298 -23.97 -8.28 1.70
CA PRO A 298 -25.23 -8.79 1.17
C PRO A 298 -26.26 -7.71 0.84
N HIS A 299 -26.14 -6.51 1.42
CA HIS A 299 -27.05 -5.39 1.16
C HIS A 299 -26.65 -4.57 -0.07
N GLN A 300 -25.55 -4.93 -0.74
CA GLN A 300 -25.07 -4.23 -1.93
C GLN A 300 -25.46 -5.01 -3.19
N THR A 301 -26.00 -4.30 -4.17
CA THR A 301 -26.35 -4.86 -5.49
C THR A 301 -25.69 -4.04 -6.59
N GLY A 302 -25.35 -4.68 -7.71
CA GLY A 302 -24.76 -3.97 -8.85
C GLY A 302 -23.30 -3.54 -8.70
N ILE A 303 -22.62 -3.91 -7.60
CA ILE A 303 -21.23 -3.53 -7.35
C ILE A 303 -20.23 -4.62 -7.74
N LYS A 304 -19.15 -4.25 -8.41
CA LYS A 304 -17.95 -5.09 -8.59
C LYS A 304 -16.87 -4.55 -7.67
N MET A 305 -16.48 -5.29 -6.63
CA MET A 305 -15.34 -4.90 -5.80
C MET A 305 -14.05 -4.99 -6.62
N VAL A 306 -13.24 -3.94 -6.56
CA VAL A 306 -11.97 -3.82 -7.30
C VAL A 306 -10.77 -3.78 -6.37
N ASN A 307 -10.96 -3.39 -5.10
CA ASN A 307 -9.90 -3.44 -4.11
C ASN A 307 -10.45 -3.61 -2.70
N ILE A 308 -9.75 -4.41 -1.90
CA ILE A 308 -9.85 -4.44 -0.45
C ILE A 308 -8.45 -4.12 0.05
N GLN A 309 -8.33 -3.07 0.85
CA GLN A 309 -7.05 -2.62 1.39
C GLN A 309 -7.16 -2.20 2.86
N THR A 310 -6.11 -2.44 3.61
CA THR A 310 -5.89 -1.92 4.95
C THR A 310 -5.17 -0.60 4.84
N TYR A 311 -5.78 0.44 5.38
CA TYR A 311 -5.30 1.80 5.34
C TYR A 311 -5.12 2.34 6.76
N ASP A 312 -4.02 3.04 6.99
CA ASP A 312 -3.73 3.66 8.29
C ASP A 312 -4.35 5.08 8.32
N ILE A 313 -5.34 5.28 9.20
CA ILE A 313 -6.00 6.57 9.43
C ILE A 313 -5.41 7.23 10.68
N ARG A 314 -5.17 8.54 10.63
CA ARG A 314 -4.74 9.31 11.81
C ARG A 314 -5.92 9.51 12.75
N TYR A 315 -5.64 9.46 14.05
CA TYR A 315 -6.58 9.92 15.06
C TYR A 315 -5.84 10.70 16.14
N THR A 316 -6.55 11.54 16.87
CA THR A 316 -6.01 12.34 17.97
C THR A 316 -6.71 11.97 19.27
N GLU A 317 -5.96 12.06 20.36
CA GLU A 317 -6.49 11.96 21.71
C GLU A 317 -6.04 13.22 22.46
N THR A 318 -6.96 14.02 22.97
CA THR A 318 -6.65 15.25 23.70
C THR A 318 -7.62 15.43 24.84
N MET A 319 -7.11 15.40 26.08
CA MET A 319 -7.91 15.57 27.30
C MET A 319 -9.14 14.64 27.37
N GLY A 320 -9.00 13.38 26.93
CA GLY A 320 -10.09 12.40 26.89
C GLY A 320 -11.04 12.54 25.70
N HIS A 321 -10.86 13.55 24.84
CA HIS A 321 -11.55 13.66 23.56
C HIS A 321 -10.79 12.86 22.49
N LEU A 322 -11.53 12.13 21.65
CA LEU A 322 -10.97 11.37 20.53
C LEU A 322 -11.58 11.83 19.21
N GLU A 323 -10.73 12.11 18.23
CA GLU A 323 -11.16 12.46 16.87
C GLU A 323 -10.47 11.53 15.86
N ILE A 324 -11.27 10.91 14.99
CA ILE A 324 -10.78 10.06 13.90
C ILE A 324 -10.82 10.87 12.60
N LEU A 325 -9.66 11.01 11.96
CA LEU A 325 -9.47 11.88 10.79
C LEU A 325 -9.64 11.07 9.48
N SER A 326 -10.79 10.40 9.31
CA SER A 326 -10.97 9.39 8.26
C SER A 326 -11.07 9.92 6.83
N ASP A 327 -11.54 11.15 6.65
CA ASP A 327 -11.68 11.80 5.35
C ASP A 327 -10.47 12.71 5.01
N GLN A 328 -9.55 12.91 5.96
CA GLN A 328 -8.44 13.84 5.79
C GLN A 328 -7.38 13.29 4.83
N THR A 329 -7.08 14.05 3.78
CA THR A 329 -6.04 13.71 2.78
C THR A 329 -4.71 14.41 3.03
N ASP A 330 -4.64 15.40 3.93
CA ASP A 330 -3.42 16.13 4.27
C ASP A 330 -2.89 15.70 5.63
N ASP A 331 -1.62 15.32 5.73
CA ASP A 331 -1.04 14.81 6.97
C ASP A 331 0.32 15.45 7.24
N ILE A 332 0.44 16.09 8.39
CA ILE A 332 1.65 16.78 8.81
C ILE A 332 2.29 15.98 9.95
N ASP A 333 3.51 15.53 9.70
CA ASP A 333 4.40 14.95 10.70
C ASP A 333 5.36 16.05 11.15
N ASP A 334 5.23 16.49 12.40
CA ASP A 334 6.09 17.53 12.95
C ASP A 334 7.46 17.01 13.42
N GLY A 335 7.67 15.69 13.39
CA GLY A 335 8.89 15.01 13.81
C GLY A 335 9.11 14.96 15.34
N MET A 336 8.24 15.59 16.12
CA MET A 336 8.41 15.80 17.57
C MET A 336 7.32 15.13 18.40
N SER A 337 6.12 15.01 17.84
CA SER A 337 4.94 14.46 18.51
C SER A 337 4.74 12.99 18.17
N ASP A 338 4.29 12.21 19.15
CA ASP A 338 3.85 10.84 18.90
C ASP A 338 2.61 10.83 18.01
N ARG A 339 2.55 9.87 17.09
CA ARG A 339 1.49 9.79 16.09
C ARG A 339 0.67 8.52 16.27
N LEU A 340 -0.60 8.68 16.60
CA LEU A 340 -1.58 7.60 16.70
C LEU A 340 -2.20 7.26 15.34
N PHE A 341 -2.28 5.97 15.04
CA PHE A 341 -2.84 5.44 13.79
C PHE A 341 -3.84 4.32 14.05
N LEU A 342 -4.84 4.23 13.18
CA LEU A 342 -5.89 3.23 13.20
C LEU A 342 -5.99 2.51 11.85
N LYS A 343 -5.79 1.19 11.86
CA LYS A 343 -5.93 0.29 10.73
C LYS A 343 -7.39 0.14 10.37
N THR A 344 -7.77 0.73 9.25
CA THR A 344 -9.12 0.72 8.71
C THR A 344 -9.17 -0.14 7.46
N LEU A 345 -10.23 -0.93 7.33
CA LEU A 345 -10.50 -1.66 6.09
C LEU A 345 -11.24 -0.73 5.11
N ARG A 346 -10.65 -0.48 3.95
CA ARG A 346 -11.25 0.27 2.85
C ARG A 346 -11.56 -0.66 1.70
N VAL A 347 -12.78 -0.54 1.18
CA VAL A 347 -13.25 -1.29 0.01
C VAL A 347 -13.54 -0.30 -1.12
N PHE A 348 -12.88 -0.50 -2.25
CA PHE A 348 -13.25 0.16 -3.50
C PHE A 348 -14.06 -0.79 -4.38
N TYR A 349 -15.10 -0.25 -4.98
CA TYR A 349 -15.97 -0.97 -5.89
C TYR A 349 -16.37 -0.09 -7.06
N VAL A 350 -16.86 -0.70 -8.14
CA VAL A 350 -17.37 0.02 -9.30
C VAL A 350 -18.79 -0.40 -9.62
N THR A 351 -19.57 0.54 -10.13
CA THR A 351 -20.92 0.31 -10.68
C THR A 351 -20.93 0.61 -12.17
N LYS A 352 -21.75 -0.15 -12.92
CA LYS A 352 -21.96 0.06 -14.36
C LYS A 352 -23.42 0.46 -14.61
N PRO A 353 -23.68 1.52 -15.41
CA PRO A 353 -25.05 1.99 -15.65
C PRO A 353 -25.99 1.01 -16.37
N SER A 354 -25.49 -0.03 -17.06
CA SER A 354 -26.28 -0.77 -18.06
C SER A 354 -26.04 -2.29 -18.17
N VAL A 355 -25.38 -2.92 -17.19
CA VAL A 355 -25.06 -4.37 -17.25
C VAL A 355 -25.86 -5.15 -16.22
N LYS A 356 -26.18 -6.43 -16.52
CA LYS A 356 -26.66 -7.39 -15.50
C LYS A 356 -25.78 -7.27 -14.25
N PRO A 357 -26.37 -7.21 -13.04
CA PRO A 357 -25.59 -7.04 -11.83
C PRO A 357 -24.54 -8.15 -11.75
N PRO A 358 -23.28 -7.83 -11.40
CA PRO A 358 -22.27 -8.85 -11.17
C PRO A 358 -22.78 -9.85 -10.11
N PRO A 359 -22.25 -11.09 -10.11
CA PRO A 359 -22.61 -12.08 -9.09
C PRO A 359 -22.52 -11.46 -7.70
N GLN A 360 -23.61 -11.56 -6.94
CA GLN A 360 -23.66 -11.01 -5.60
C GLN A 360 -22.65 -11.77 -4.73
N VAL A 361 -21.73 -11.02 -4.13
CA VAL A 361 -20.82 -11.59 -3.15
C VAL A 361 -21.56 -11.64 -1.82
N SER A 362 -21.76 -12.83 -1.28
CA SER A 362 -22.50 -13.01 -0.02
C SER A 362 -21.61 -12.88 1.21
N PHE A 363 -20.33 -13.20 1.09
CA PHE A 363 -19.40 -13.26 2.21
C PHE A 363 -17.95 -13.16 1.73
N VAL A 364 -17.07 -12.65 2.60
CA VAL A 364 -15.62 -12.60 2.38
C VAL A 364 -14.90 -13.06 3.64
N THR A 365 -13.96 -13.98 3.51
CA THR A 365 -12.99 -14.30 4.58
C THR A 365 -11.63 -13.75 4.24
N SER A 366 -10.75 -13.68 5.25
CA SER A 366 -9.35 -13.34 5.04
C SER A 366 -8.43 -14.23 5.85
N LYS A 367 -7.26 -14.54 5.31
CA LYS A 367 -6.14 -15.13 6.03
C LYS A 367 -4.93 -14.20 5.95
N GLN A 368 -4.35 -13.92 7.11
CA GLN A 368 -3.11 -13.16 7.21
C GLN A 368 -1.91 -14.09 7.35
N PHE A 369 -0.95 -13.92 6.46
CA PHE A 369 0.34 -14.61 6.46
C PHE A 369 1.41 -13.64 6.94
N LEU A 370 1.65 -13.68 8.25
CA LEU A 370 2.83 -13.04 8.83
C LEU A 370 4.08 -13.83 8.41
N PRO A 371 5.19 -13.15 8.04
CA PRO A 371 6.46 -13.82 7.85
C PRO A 371 6.92 -14.39 9.20
N ILE A 372 7.47 -15.60 9.21
CA ILE A 372 7.93 -16.22 10.46
C ILE A 372 9.14 -15.45 10.98
N ARG A 373 9.12 -15.05 12.25
CA ARG A 373 10.27 -14.46 12.92
C ARG A 373 11.36 -15.52 13.10
N THR A 374 12.53 -15.31 12.50
CA THR A 374 13.68 -16.23 12.50
C THR A 374 14.84 -15.77 13.39
N GLY A 375 14.75 -14.55 13.92
CA GLY A 375 15.69 -14.01 14.90
C GLY A 375 15.11 -12.80 15.61
N GLU A 376 15.94 -12.06 16.33
CA GLU A 376 15.49 -10.87 17.04
C GLU A 376 14.84 -9.88 16.07
N ARG A 377 15.55 -9.46 15.01
CA ARG A 377 15.04 -8.55 13.97
C ARG A 377 15.15 -9.18 12.58
N SER A 378 14.90 -10.50 12.51
CA SER A 378 14.97 -11.30 11.29
C SER A 378 13.68 -12.06 11.09
N PHE A 379 13.23 -12.11 9.84
CA PHE A 379 11.98 -12.70 9.41
C PHE A 379 12.20 -13.52 8.14
N GLU A 380 11.28 -14.42 7.83
CA GLU A 380 11.17 -15.03 6.51
C GLU A 380 11.28 -13.96 5.42
N SER A 381 11.91 -14.34 4.32
CA SER A 381 11.91 -13.51 3.12
C SER A 381 10.54 -13.52 2.45
N MET A 382 10.31 -12.61 1.49
CA MET A 382 9.08 -12.57 0.72
C MET A 382 8.88 -13.88 -0.04
N SER A 383 9.95 -14.40 -0.67
CA SER A 383 9.95 -15.69 -1.36
C SER A 383 9.56 -16.85 -0.44
N GLN A 384 10.11 -16.91 0.77
CA GLN A 384 9.77 -17.95 1.76
C GLN A 384 8.32 -17.83 2.23
N THR A 385 7.85 -16.61 2.50
CA THR A 385 6.46 -16.35 2.90
C THR A 385 5.50 -16.79 1.81
N MET A 386 5.80 -16.45 0.56
CA MET A 386 4.97 -16.81 -0.58
C MET A 386 4.98 -18.31 -0.88
N PHE A 387 6.10 -19.01 -0.65
CA PHE A 387 6.13 -20.47 -0.73
C PHE A 387 5.15 -21.12 0.26
N ARG A 388 5.07 -20.60 1.50
CA ARG A 388 4.05 -21.07 2.47
C ARG A 388 2.63 -20.72 2.04
N ILE A 389 2.41 -19.54 1.47
CA ILE A 389 1.10 -19.15 0.94
C ILE A 389 0.68 -20.10 -0.18
N GLU A 390 1.57 -20.38 -1.14
CA GLU A 390 1.33 -21.29 -2.24
C GLU A 390 0.99 -22.70 -1.75
N ALA A 391 1.77 -23.23 -0.81
CA ALA A 391 1.50 -24.54 -0.21
C ALA A 391 0.13 -24.58 0.49
N TRP A 392 -0.21 -23.53 1.25
CA TRP A 392 -1.51 -23.41 1.90
C TRP A 392 -2.66 -23.35 0.90
N LEU A 393 -2.52 -22.60 -0.19
CA LEU A 393 -3.52 -22.50 -1.26
C LEU A 393 -3.69 -23.83 -2.00
N LYS A 394 -2.60 -24.57 -2.24
CA LYS A 394 -2.64 -25.91 -2.87
C LYS A 394 -3.36 -26.94 -2.00
N VAL A 395 -3.13 -26.93 -0.68
CA VAL A 395 -3.77 -27.87 0.25
C VAL A 395 -5.25 -27.55 0.44
N THR A 396 -5.61 -26.27 0.51
CA THR A 396 -7.01 -25.86 0.69
C THR A 396 -7.83 -25.92 -0.60
N GLY A 397 -7.20 -25.69 -1.76
CA GLY A 397 -7.86 -25.62 -3.06
C GLY A 397 -8.79 -24.41 -3.20
N ILE A 398 -8.70 -23.42 -2.32
CA ILE A 398 -9.63 -22.29 -2.29
C ILE A 398 -9.15 -21.19 -3.24
N PRO A 399 -10.00 -20.70 -4.15
CA PRO A 399 -9.63 -19.64 -5.07
C PRO A 399 -9.47 -18.31 -4.33
N VAL A 400 -8.36 -17.65 -4.59
CA VAL A 400 -8.07 -16.30 -4.08
C VAL A 400 -9.03 -15.30 -4.74
N TYR A 401 -9.53 -14.36 -3.94
CA TYR A 401 -10.41 -13.28 -4.40
C TYR A 401 -9.70 -11.93 -4.44
N ASN A 402 -8.93 -11.61 -3.40
CA ASN A 402 -8.12 -10.40 -3.32
C ASN A 402 -6.85 -10.69 -2.50
N VAL A 403 -5.85 -9.83 -2.60
CA VAL A 403 -4.59 -9.96 -1.89
C VAL A 403 -4.03 -8.57 -1.62
N GLU A 404 -3.37 -8.36 -0.48
CA GLU A 404 -2.73 -7.09 -0.16
C GLU A 404 -1.46 -7.29 0.66
N THR A 405 -0.61 -6.25 0.64
CA THR A 405 0.53 -6.14 1.52
C THR A 405 0.16 -5.27 2.74
N VAL A 406 0.27 -5.82 3.95
CA VAL A 406 -0.08 -5.14 5.21
C VAL A 406 1.18 -4.85 6.02
N ARG A 407 1.32 -3.62 6.52
CA ARG A 407 2.45 -3.21 7.37
C ARG A 407 2.08 -3.23 8.85
N PHE A 408 2.99 -3.74 9.67
CA PHE A 408 2.91 -3.75 11.13
C PHE A 408 4.14 -3.09 11.74
N LEU A 409 3.93 -2.28 12.77
CA LEU A 409 5.04 -1.77 13.58
C LEU A 409 5.60 -2.92 14.42
N TYR A 410 6.89 -3.17 14.28
CA TYR A 410 7.60 -4.20 15.02
C TYR A 410 7.76 -3.83 16.49
N ARG A 411 7.57 -4.82 17.36
CA ARG A 411 7.70 -4.74 18.81
C ARG A 411 8.49 -5.95 19.28
N GLU A 412 9.77 -5.70 19.61
CA GLU A 412 10.73 -6.70 20.03
C GLU A 412 10.24 -7.67 21.13
N PRO A 413 9.52 -7.21 22.18
CA PRO A 413 9.05 -8.07 23.26
C PRO A 413 7.98 -9.09 22.84
N LEU A 414 7.32 -8.90 21.70
CA LEU A 414 6.25 -9.81 21.25
C LEU A 414 6.83 -11.04 20.57
N LYS A 415 6.30 -12.23 20.87
CA LYS A 415 6.77 -13.49 20.26
C LYS A 415 6.79 -13.45 18.72
N LEU A 416 5.73 -12.93 18.11
CA LEU A 416 5.62 -12.76 16.65
C LEU A 416 6.39 -11.53 16.14
N GLY A 417 6.92 -10.69 17.04
CA GLY A 417 7.52 -9.40 16.71
C GLY A 417 6.50 -8.32 16.33
N VAL A 418 5.20 -8.65 16.25
CA VAL A 418 4.12 -7.72 15.91
C VAL A 418 2.87 -8.07 16.73
N ASP A 419 1.99 -7.09 16.87
CA ASP A 419 0.62 -7.28 17.38
C ASP A 419 -0.32 -7.23 16.18
N ASP A 420 -0.69 -8.40 15.68
CA ASP A 420 -1.43 -8.58 14.43
C ASP A 420 -2.95 -8.47 14.58
N LYS A 421 -3.44 -8.53 15.81
CA LYS A 421 -4.87 -8.41 16.13
C LYS A 421 -5.29 -6.98 16.42
N ARG A 422 -4.36 -6.16 16.90
CA ARG A 422 -4.61 -4.79 17.29
C ARG A 422 -4.77 -3.89 16.06
N THR A 423 -5.82 -3.07 16.07
CA THR A 423 -6.11 -2.13 14.98
C THR A 423 -5.47 -0.76 15.20
N ASN A 424 -5.08 -0.37 16.40
CA ASN A 424 -4.39 0.89 16.65
C ASN A 424 -2.92 0.72 17.04
N TYR A 425 -2.09 1.70 16.69
CA TYR A 425 -0.70 1.75 17.13
C TYR A 425 -0.21 3.19 17.31
N THR A 426 0.78 3.36 18.18
CA THR A 426 1.50 4.60 18.39
C THR A 426 2.83 4.54 17.66
N SER A 427 3.02 5.48 16.73
CA SER A 427 4.30 5.75 16.09
C SER A 427 5.04 6.77 16.95
N PHE A 428 5.88 6.26 17.86
CA PHE A 428 6.64 7.10 18.78
C PHE A 428 7.63 8.00 18.03
N SER A 429 7.67 9.26 18.43
CA SER A 429 8.69 10.21 18.05
C SER A 429 10.04 9.84 18.68
N GLY A 430 11.14 10.32 18.12
CA GLY A 430 12.47 10.16 18.75
C GLY A 430 13.10 8.75 18.70
N ILE A 431 12.38 7.72 18.23
CA ILE A 431 12.84 6.31 18.22
C ILE A 431 12.80 5.72 16.79
N GLY A 432 13.78 4.87 16.47
CA GLY A 432 13.87 4.21 15.16
C GLY A 432 12.75 3.18 15.01
N LYS A 433 12.13 3.12 13.84
CA LYS A 433 10.93 2.31 13.61
C LYS A 433 11.27 1.13 12.72
N TYR A 434 10.78 -0.05 13.07
CA TYR A 434 10.90 -1.23 12.24
C TYR A 434 9.50 -1.62 11.77
N TYR A 435 9.35 -1.87 10.48
CA TYR A 435 8.07 -2.29 9.91
C TYR A 435 8.21 -3.68 9.34
N VAL A 436 7.33 -4.57 9.79
CA VAL A 436 7.20 -5.93 9.25
C VAL A 436 6.06 -5.93 8.25
N THR A 437 6.33 -6.51 7.10
CA THR A 437 5.39 -6.66 6.00
C THR A 437 4.77 -8.04 6.06
N ALA A 438 3.45 -8.13 5.96
CA ALA A 438 2.69 -9.37 5.90
C ALA A 438 1.83 -9.38 4.63
N ILE A 439 1.41 -10.57 4.20
CA ILE A 439 0.49 -10.71 3.06
C ILE A 439 -0.86 -11.15 3.60
N ARG A 440 -1.93 -10.45 3.22
CA ARG A 440 -3.29 -10.88 3.52
C ARG A 440 -3.98 -11.30 2.24
N VAL A 441 -4.63 -12.45 2.30
CA VAL A 441 -5.36 -13.04 1.18
C VAL A 441 -6.83 -13.14 1.56
N TYR A 442 -7.70 -12.76 0.63
CA TYR A 442 -9.15 -12.74 0.81
C TYR A 442 -9.79 -13.83 -0.06
N PHE A 443 -10.89 -14.41 0.42
CA PHE A 443 -11.60 -15.48 -0.25
C PHE A 443 -13.11 -15.26 -0.20
N LEU A 444 -13.84 -15.78 -1.18
CA LEU A 444 -15.32 -15.76 -1.18
C LEU A 444 -15.94 -16.96 -0.47
N TYR A 445 -15.11 -17.79 0.18
CA TYR A 445 -15.52 -19.03 0.82
C TYR A 445 -14.98 -19.09 2.25
N PRO A 446 -15.71 -19.72 3.19
CA PRO A 446 -15.12 -20.11 4.46
C PRO A 446 -14.00 -21.13 4.21
N PHE A 447 -13.00 -21.12 5.07
CA PHE A 447 -11.91 -22.10 5.04
C PHE A 447 -11.68 -22.67 6.43
N GLN A 448 -11.11 -23.86 6.48
CA GLN A 448 -10.56 -24.45 7.68
C GLN A 448 -9.04 -24.43 7.56
N GLU A 449 -8.35 -24.15 8.66
CA GLU A 449 -6.90 -24.23 8.67
C GLU A 449 -6.45 -25.68 8.44
N PRO A 450 -5.61 -25.94 7.43
CA PRO A 450 -5.07 -27.26 7.20
C PRO A 450 -4.28 -27.75 8.41
N HIS A 451 -4.26 -29.07 8.60
CA HIS A 451 -3.40 -29.67 9.62
C HIS A 451 -1.93 -29.30 9.34
N PRO A 452 -1.14 -28.88 10.35
CA PRO A 452 0.24 -28.43 10.15
C PRO A 452 1.16 -29.43 9.44
N SER A 453 0.88 -30.74 9.54
CA SER A 453 1.64 -31.80 8.85
C SER A 453 1.54 -31.75 7.32
N TYR A 454 0.55 -31.07 6.76
CA TYR A 454 0.39 -30.89 5.32
C TYR A 454 1.07 -29.62 4.79
N LEU A 455 1.61 -28.79 5.69
CA LEU A 455 2.22 -27.51 5.35
C LEU A 455 3.75 -27.61 5.53
N PRO A 456 4.51 -26.75 4.83
CA PRO A 456 5.95 -26.66 5.04
C PRO A 456 6.28 -26.38 6.52
N PRO A 457 7.35 -26.97 7.06
CA PRO A 457 7.73 -26.75 8.44
C PRO A 457 8.07 -25.28 8.68
N ALA A 458 7.48 -24.73 9.74
CA ALA A 458 7.78 -23.42 10.29
C ALA A 458 8.89 -23.58 11.34
N LEU A 459 10.01 -22.87 11.18
CA LEU A 459 11.09 -22.83 12.19
C LEU A 459 11.10 -21.45 12.86
N PRO A 460 10.22 -21.20 13.84
CA PRO A 460 10.18 -19.93 14.55
C PRO A 460 11.41 -19.77 15.44
N TRP A 461 11.82 -18.53 15.63
CA TRP A 461 12.82 -18.15 16.60
C TRP A 461 12.37 -18.47 18.03
N ASP A 462 13.24 -19.11 18.79
CA ASP A 462 13.05 -19.34 20.22
C ASP A 462 13.97 -18.39 21.02
N PRO A 463 13.43 -17.32 21.64
CA PRO A 463 14.23 -16.39 22.45
C PRO A 463 14.81 -17.04 23.72
N SER A 464 14.31 -18.21 24.14
CA SER A 464 14.84 -18.95 25.29
C SER A 464 16.10 -19.76 24.95
N GLN A 465 16.32 -20.06 23.67
CA GLN A 465 17.57 -20.62 23.17
C GLN A 465 18.62 -19.52 23.01
N LYS A 466 19.12 -19.00 24.13
CA LYS A 466 20.37 -18.23 24.11
C LYS A 466 21.45 -19.15 23.54
N THR A 467 22.03 -18.75 22.41
CA THR A 467 23.17 -19.42 21.80
C THR A 467 24.29 -19.54 22.84
N SER A 468 24.55 -20.76 23.32
CA SER A 468 25.77 -21.08 24.04
C SER A 468 26.94 -20.98 23.05
N SER A 469 27.38 -19.76 22.77
CA SER A 469 28.63 -19.49 22.08
C SER A 469 29.78 -19.63 23.08
N THR A 470 30.02 -20.85 23.55
CA THR A 470 31.35 -21.21 24.06
C THR A 470 32.27 -21.34 22.86
N CYS A 471 33.16 -20.34 22.71
CA CYS A 471 34.34 -20.45 21.87
C CYS A 471 35.13 -21.69 22.31
N ALA A 472 35.15 -22.73 21.48
CA ALA A 472 36.23 -23.70 21.52
C ALA A 472 37.36 -23.13 20.66
N ILE A 473 38.38 -22.62 21.34
CA ILE A 473 39.69 -22.36 20.76
C ILE A 473 40.26 -23.74 20.39
N GLN A 474 40.71 -23.90 19.13
CA GLN A 474 41.83 -24.78 18.81
C GLN A 474 43.04 -23.92 18.49
#